data_AF-C3XGQ6-F1
#
_entry.id   AF-C3XGQ6-F1
#
_cell.length_a   1.000
_cell.length_b   1.000
_cell.length_c   1.000
_cell.angle_alpha   90.00
_cell.angle_beta   90.00
_cell.angle_gamma   90.00
#
_symmetry.space_group_name_H-M   'P 1'
#
loop_
_entity.id
_entity.type
_entity.pdbx_description
1 polymer ?
#
loop_
_entity_poly.entity_id
_entity_poly.type
_entity_poly.pdbx_seq_one_letter_code
_entity_poly.pdbx_strand_id
1 'polypeptide(L)'
;MNTQDLQREIQYDVKKGDMRRFHRHIINFSNEAILAYLKAGINAEKTYRDDTPMQTAIACGNIEAVLMLIQHGISIQKHDLEYAQKDTTRNILSFMFKSMGIRA
;
A
#
# COMPACT_ATOMS: atom_id res chain seq x y z
N MET A 1 0.59 -7.51 -19.63
CA MET A 1 1.24 -6.20 -19.86
C MET A 1 2.74 -6.45 -19.94
N ASN A 2 3.44 -5.92 -20.94
CA ASN A 2 4.90 -6.07 -20.98
C ASN A 2 5.56 -5.05 -20.01
N THR A 3 6.80 -5.31 -19.61
CA THR A 3 7.51 -4.53 -18.60
C THR A 3 7.73 -3.06 -19.00
N GLN A 4 7.88 -2.79 -20.30
CA GLN A 4 8.13 -1.43 -20.81
C GLN A 4 6.88 -0.55 -20.69
N ASP A 5 5.69 -1.10 -20.93
CA ASP A 5 4.44 -0.37 -20.81
C ASP A 5 4.13 -0.04 -19.35
N LEU A 6 4.37 -0.98 -18.42
CA LEU A 6 4.23 -0.72 -16.98
C LEU A 6 5.13 0.43 -16.51
N GLN A 7 6.38 0.46 -16.92
CA GLN A 7 7.32 1.53 -16.54
C GLN A 7 6.87 2.90 -17.04
N ARG A 8 6.35 2.98 -18.27
CA ARG A 8 5.79 4.24 -18.82
C ARG A 8 4.58 4.72 -18.02
N GLU A 9 3.68 3.80 -17.67
CA GLU A 9 2.51 4.12 -16.84
C GLU A 9 2.92 4.66 -15.47
N ILE A 10 3.85 3.97 -14.80
CA ILE A 10 4.36 4.40 -13.48
C ILE A 10 4.92 5.82 -13.55
N GLN A 11 5.79 6.10 -14.51
CA GLN A 11 6.40 7.42 -14.64
C GLN A 11 5.35 8.52 -14.91
N TYR A 12 4.34 8.22 -15.72
CA TYR A 12 3.23 9.14 -15.96
C TYR A 12 2.42 9.40 -14.68
N ASP A 13 2.05 8.34 -13.96
CA ASP A 13 1.20 8.40 -12.78
C ASP A 13 1.93 9.09 -11.61
N VAL A 14 3.22 8.81 -11.40
CA VAL A 14 4.08 9.51 -10.43
C VAL A 14 4.14 11.00 -10.75
N LYS A 15 4.42 11.36 -12.01
CA LYS A 15 4.51 12.77 -12.44
C LYS A 15 3.19 13.52 -12.27
N LYS A 16 2.06 12.86 -12.52
CA LYS A 16 0.72 13.45 -12.37
C LYS A 16 0.18 13.35 -10.95
N GLY A 17 0.77 12.52 -10.10
CA GLY A 17 0.21 12.12 -8.81
C GLY A 17 -1.13 11.40 -8.95
N ASP A 18 -1.37 10.63 -10.02
CA ASP A 18 -2.57 9.79 -10.16
C ASP A 18 -2.37 8.49 -9.38
N MET A 19 -3.18 8.29 -8.34
CA MET A 19 -3.06 7.16 -7.41
C MET A 19 -3.90 5.95 -7.83
N ARG A 20 -4.79 6.10 -8.82
CA ARG A 20 -5.79 5.08 -9.19
C ARG A 20 -5.17 3.73 -9.57
N ARG A 21 -4.12 3.73 -10.40
CA ARG A 21 -3.45 2.49 -10.81
C ARG A 21 -2.69 1.87 -9.65
N PHE A 22 -2.04 2.68 -8.82
CA PHE A 22 -1.35 2.20 -7.63
C PHE A 22 -2.29 1.47 -6.67
N HIS A 23 -3.45 2.07 -6.34
CA HIS A 23 -4.49 1.40 -5.54
C HIS A 23 -4.99 0.10 -6.20
N ARG A 24 -5.18 0.09 -7.52
CA ARG A 24 -5.59 -1.13 -8.24
C ARG A 24 -4.57 -2.26 -8.10
N HIS A 25 -3.27 -1.96 -8.14
CA HIS A 25 -2.24 -2.98 -7.94
C HIS A 25 -2.26 -3.54 -6.51
N ILE A 26 -2.56 -2.71 -5.51
CA ILE A 26 -2.75 -3.15 -4.12
C ILE A 26 -3.95 -4.11 -4.02
N ILE A 27 -5.10 -3.72 -4.59
CA ILE A 27 -6.32 -4.54 -4.61
C ILE A 27 -6.08 -5.88 -5.32
N ASN A 28 -5.30 -5.88 -6.41
CA ASN A 28 -5.02 -7.06 -7.22
C ASN A 28 -3.80 -7.86 -6.73
N PHE A 29 -3.20 -7.53 -5.58
CA PHE A 29 -2.02 -8.22 -5.02
C PHE A 29 -0.82 -8.28 -6.00
N SER A 30 -0.67 -7.27 -6.85
CA SER A 30 0.40 -7.20 -7.85
C SER A 30 1.69 -6.66 -7.25
N ASN A 31 2.38 -7.47 -6.45
CA ASN A 31 3.49 -7.03 -5.61
C ASN A 31 4.65 -6.41 -6.39
N GLU A 32 4.98 -6.93 -7.57
CA GLU A 32 6.05 -6.39 -8.41
C GLU A 32 5.71 -4.97 -8.89
N ALA A 33 4.44 -4.73 -9.23
CA ALA A 33 3.98 -3.42 -9.64
C ALA A 33 3.97 -2.45 -8.44
N ILE A 34 3.47 -2.89 -7.27
CA ILE A 34 3.47 -2.08 -6.05
C ILE A 34 4.90 -1.63 -5.71
N LEU A 35 5.85 -2.57 -5.70
CA LEU A 35 7.26 -2.27 -5.44
C LEU A 35 7.84 -1.31 -6.50
N ALA A 36 7.49 -1.47 -7.77
CA ALA A 36 7.95 -0.59 -8.83
C ALA A 36 7.43 0.85 -8.68
N TYR A 37 6.15 1.02 -8.30
CA TYR A 37 5.58 2.34 -7.99
C TYR A 37 6.26 3.00 -6.78
N LEU A 38 6.51 2.24 -5.71
CA LEU A 38 7.20 2.74 -4.52
C LEU A 38 8.62 3.18 -4.83
N LYS A 39 9.38 2.36 -5.57
CA LYS A 39 10.74 2.70 -6.03
C LYS A 39 10.76 3.92 -6.96
N ALA A 40 9.70 4.14 -7.71
CA ALA A 40 9.56 5.31 -8.58
C ALA A 40 9.19 6.60 -7.82
N GLY A 41 8.94 6.53 -6.51
CA GLY A 41 8.65 7.70 -5.68
C GLY A 41 7.20 8.19 -5.77
N ILE A 42 6.24 7.28 -5.97
CA ILE A 42 4.83 7.62 -5.83
C ILE A 42 4.57 8.20 -4.42
N ASN A 43 3.73 9.23 -4.31
CA ASN A 43 3.32 9.75 -3.01
C ASN A 43 2.31 8.79 -2.36
N ALA A 44 2.79 7.78 -1.66
CA ALA A 44 2.00 6.73 -1.05
C ALA A 44 1.24 7.17 0.23
N GLU A 45 1.30 8.45 0.61
CA GLU A 45 0.44 9.04 1.65
C GLU A 45 -0.78 9.76 1.05
N LYS A 46 -0.78 9.98 -0.27
CA LYS A 46 -1.90 10.62 -0.98
C LYS A 46 -3.09 9.66 -1.08
N THR A 47 -4.29 10.19 -0.88
CA THR A 47 -5.52 9.41 -0.98
C THR A 47 -6.02 9.26 -2.42
N TYR A 48 -6.77 8.17 -2.65
CA TYR A 48 -7.62 7.96 -3.81
C TYR A 48 -8.99 7.47 -3.34
N ARG A 49 -10.05 8.23 -3.67
CA ARG A 49 -11.41 7.98 -3.15
C ARG A 49 -11.41 7.89 -1.62
N ASP A 50 -10.77 8.87 -0.99
CA ASP A 50 -10.64 9.04 0.46
C ASP A 50 -9.78 8.00 1.20
N ASP A 51 -9.35 6.94 0.52
CA ASP A 51 -8.47 5.93 1.12
C ASP A 51 -7.00 6.19 0.80
N THR A 52 -6.11 5.98 1.77
CA THR A 52 -4.67 5.88 1.53
C THR A 52 -4.31 4.49 0.98
N PRO A 53 -3.15 4.34 0.33
CA PRO A 53 -2.62 3.03 -0.04
C PRO A 53 -2.55 2.04 1.14
N MET A 54 -2.19 2.51 2.33
CA MET A 54 -2.16 1.70 3.56
C MET A 54 -3.56 1.17 3.91
N GLN A 55 -4.57 2.05 3.92
CA GLN A 55 -5.96 1.68 4.19
C GLN A 55 -6.51 0.67 3.18
N THR A 56 -6.21 0.88 1.89
CA THR A 56 -6.58 -0.08 0.84
C THR A 56 -5.90 -1.43 1.05
N ALA A 57 -4.61 -1.46 1.38
CA ALA A 57 -3.88 -2.70 1.64
C ALA A 57 -4.47 -3.48 2.84
N ILE A 58 -4.80 -2.77 3.92
CA ILE A 58 -5.41 -3.34 5.11
C ILE A 58 -6.83 -3.86 4.82
N ALA A 59 -7.66 -3.07 4.13
CA ALA A 59 -9.03 -3.45 3.77
C ALA A 59 -9.05 -4.71 2.89
N CYS A 60 -8.09 -4.84 1.97
CA CYS A 60 -7.93 -6.03 1.13
C CYS A 60 -7.26 -7.21 1.85
N GLY A 61 -6.63 -6.99 3.02
CA GLY A 61 -5.80 -8.01 3.68
C GLY A 61 -4.49 -8.30 2.94
N ASN A 62 -4.00 -7.36 2.14
CA ASN A 62 -2.75 -7.47 1.41
C ASN A 62 -1.55 -7.15 2.34
N ILE A 63 -1.17 -8.12 3.14
CA ILE A 63 -0.08 -8.00 4.13
C ILE A 63 1.26 -7.66 3.48
N GLU A 64 1.54 -8.19 2.29
CA GLU A 64 2.79 -7.88 1.56
C GLU A 64 2.83 -6.40 1.17
N ALA A 65 1.72 -5.83 0.70
CA ALA A 65 1.63 -4.41 0.41
C ALA A 65 1.80 -3.56 1.68
N VAL A 66 1.19 -3.96 2.81
CA VAL A 66 1.41 -3.28 4.11
C VAL A 66 2.90 -3.27 4.46
N LEU A 67 3.58 -4.41 4.35
CA LEU A 67 5.02 -4.51 4.62
C LEU A 67 5.84 -3.65 3.69
N MET A 68 5.59 -3.70 2.38
CA MET A 68 6.31 -2.90 1.39
C MET A 68 6.14 -1.39 1.64
N LEU A 69 4.94 -0.94 2.03
CA LEU A 69 4.69 0.46 2.40
C LEU A 69 5.51 0.84 3.64
N ILE A 70 5.48 0.03 4.70
CA ILE A 70 6.26 0.29 5.92
C ILE A 70 7.77 0.35 5.62
N GLN A 71 8.28 -0.59 4.82
CA GLN A 71 9.69 -0.62 4.41
C GLN A 71 10.12 0.62 3.62
N HIS A 72 9.19 1.28 2.93
CA HIS A 72 9.44 2.54 2.22
C HIS A 72 9.17 3.78 3.10
N GLY A 73 9.08 3.60 4.43
CA GLY A 73 8.99 4.69 5.40
C GLY A 73 7.58 5.22 5.66
N ILE A 74 6.56 4.60 5.07
CA ILE A 74 5.17 5.00 5.32
C ILE A 74 4.75 4.47 6.69
N SER A 75 4.41 5.38 7.58
CA SER A 75 3.96 5.03 8.92
C SER A 75 2.51 4.58 8.89
N ILE A 76 2.21 3.50 9.60
CA ILE A 76 0.83 3.12 9.86
C ILE A 76 0.26 3.97 10.99
N GLN A 77 -0.97 4.44 10.82
CA GLN A 77 -1.70 5.19 11.81
C GLN A 77 -2.74 4.32 12.49
N LYS A 78 -3.10 4.68 13.73
CA LYS A 78 -4.10 3.95 14.52
C LYS A 78 -5.44 3.80 13.79
N HIS A 79 -5.87 4.83 13.07
CA HIS A 79 -7.13 4.80 12.32
C HIS A 79 -7.08 3.89 11.09
N ASP A 80 -5.90 3.57 10.55
CA ASP A 80 -5.77 2.62 9.43
C ASP A 80 -6.21 1.20 9.85
N LEU A 81 -6.05 0.86 11.13
CA LEU A 81 -6.49 -0.43 11.70
C LEU A 81 -8.01 -0.59 11.71
N GLU A 82 -8.76 0.52 11.63
CA GLU A 82 -10.22 0.51 11.58
C GLU A 82 -10.73 -0.02 10.23
N TYR A 83 -9.93 0.09 9.17
CA TYR A 83 -10.23 -0.43 7.83
C TYR A 83 -10.06 -1.94 7.70
N ALA A 84 -9.51 -2.62 8.71
CA ALA A 84 -9.40 -4.08 8.71
C ALA A 84 -10.81 -4.70 8.74
N GLN A 85 -11.28 -5.20 7.60
CA GLN A 85 -12.62 -5.78 7.47
C GLN A 85 -12.82 -7.07 8.26
N LYS A 86 -11.74 -7.75 8.64
CA LYS A 86 -11.76 -9.05 9.32
C LYS A 86 -10.87 -9.01 10.55
N ASP A 87 -11.34 -9.64 11.63
CA ASP A 87 -10.57 -9.83 12.86
C ASP A 87 -9.21 -10.49 12.59
N THR A 88 -9.14 -11.40 11.61
CA THR A 88 -7.90 -12.06 11.20
C THR A 88 -6.83 -11.06 10.75
N THR A 89 -7.17 -10.10 9.88
CA THR A 89 -6.22 -9.07 9.41
C THR A 89 -5.80 -8.19 10.59
N ARG A 90 -6.76 -7.78 11.43
CA ARG A 90 -6.47 -6.96 12.63
C ARG A 90 -5.51 -7.67 13.58
N ASN A 91 -5.69 -8.98 13.79
CA ASN A 91 -4.85 -9.80 14.66
C ASN A 91 -3.44 -9.99 14.10
N ILE A 92 -3.32 -10.27 12.79
CA ILE A 92 -2.03 -10.39 12.11
C ILE A 92 -1.25 -9.07 12.19
N LEU A 93 -1.91 -7.95 11.86
CA LEU A 93 -1.32 -6.63 11.95
C LEU A 93 -0.89 -6.29 13.38
N SER A 94 -1.75 -6.52 14.37
CA SER A 94 -1.43 -6.34 15.79
C SER A 94 -0.22 -7.16 16.24
N PHE A 95 -0.13 -8.42 15.79
CA PHE A 95 1.02 -9.28 16.07
C PHE A 95 2.30 -8.77 15.41
N MET A 96 2.24 -8.39 14.14
CA MET A 96 3.37 -7.84 13.38
C MET A 96 3.89 -6.54 14.00
N PHE A 97 3.02 -5.63 14.42
CA PHE A 97 3.45 -4.37 15.03
C PHE A 97 4.10 -4.57 16.39
N LYS A 98 3.55 -5.48 17.21
CA LYS A 98 4.20 -5.89 18.46
C LYS A 98 5.58 -6.49 18.22
N SER A 99 5.75 -7.35 17.21
CA SER A 99 7.04 -7.99 16.93
C SER A 99 8.07 -7.02 16.32
N MET A 100 7.61 -5.99 15.60
CA MET A 100 8.46 -4.94 15.03
C MET A 100 8.79 -3.80 16.01
N GLY A 101 8.27 -3.84 17.24
CA GLY A 101 8.46 -2.77 18.23
C GLY A 101 7.70 -1.47 17.92
N ILE A 102 6.79 -1.51 16.94
CA ILE A 102 5.94 -0.39 16.55
C ILE A 102 4.72 -0.43 17.46
N ARG A 103 4.62 0.48 18.43
CA ARG A 103 3.41 0.64 19.25
C ARG A 103 2.34 1.34 18.42
N ALA A 104 1.30 0.60 18.04
CA ALA A 104 0.05 1.14 17.51
C ALA A 104 -0.78 1.87 18.60
#